data_AF-A0AAV2QXG9-F1
#
_entry.id   AF-A0AAV2QXG9-F1
#
_cell.length_a   1.000
_cell.length_b   1.000
_cell.length_c   1.000
_cell.angle_alpha   90.00
_cell.angle_beta   90.00
_cell.angle_gamma   90.00
#
_symmetry.space_group_name_H-M   'P 1'
#
loop_
_entity.id
_entity.type
_entity.pdbx_description
1 polymer ?
#
loop_
_entity_poly.entity_id
_entity_poly.type
_entity_poly.pdbx_seq_one_letter_code
_entity_poly.pdbx_strand_id
1 'polypeptide(L)'
;MAWLCRGIILLLGLLSQTDYVQACDDDCKDDLIQKLQNLLESQLDSKMEQIVMKIESKFEKLKEAKLENILDTKLNLKMDQISNTLTTNQNTISSDLQSVKEHIKSYAHSLDELNTSNVFMTSQLIEHLTQDKETDNAPSSQNISNVNDSLNELKTLAKKSNVILTELMEDCKGPSNTTTQQLNDILESTEEMDQNGMKADNVTTTQQLNDILESTEEMDLNVMKADNVTTTQQLNDILESTEEMDQNRMKADNVTGSSLIKLSNEVERCPSGLIKMSSQCFKMFNDSQRSWSEATTKCEQEGYILAQPDDSVAVNLTKYLNEE
;
A
#
# COMPACT_ATOMS: atom_id res chain seq x y z
N MET A 1 -23.45 32.05 -20.34
CA MET A 1 -24.83 32.47 -20.74
C MET A 1 -24.99 33.97 -21.02
N ALA A 2 -24.46 34.89 -20.20
CA ALA A 2 -24.69 36.33 -20.37
C ALA A 2 -24.29 36.92 -21.75
N TRP A 3 -23.26 36.36 -22.39
CA TRP A 3 -22.82 36.76 -23.74
C TRP A 3 -23.79 36.32 -24.85
N LEU A 4 -24.46 35.18 -24.69
CA LEU A 4 -25.48 34.71 -25.64
C LEU A 4 -26.75 35.55 -25.52
N CYS A 5 -27.19 35.87 -24.30
CA CYS A 5 -28.34 36.74 -24.10
C CYS A 5 -28.12 38.16 -24.65
N ARG A 6 -26.93 38.74 -24.49
CA ARG A 6 -26.60 40.05 -25.10
C ARG A 6 -26.57 39.99 -26.63
N GLY A 7 -26.07 38.90 -27.21
CA GLY A 7 -26.10 38.69 -28.66
C GLY A 7 -27.52 38.62 -29.22
N ILE A 8 -28.41 37.87 -28.56
CA ILE A 8 -29.83 37.72 -28.96
C ILE A 8 -30.58 39.05 -28.85
N ILE A 9 -30.37 39.83 -27.78
CA ILE A 9 -31.02 41.14 -27.61
C ILE A 9 -30.56 42.13 -28.69
N LEU A 10 -29.28 42.13 -29.06
CA LEU A 10 -28.77 42.98 -30.15
C LEU A 10 -29.32 42.57 -31.52
N LEU A 11 -29.46 41.27 -31.77
CA LEU A 11 -30.09 40.74 -33.00
C LEU A 11 -31.57 41.11 -33.08
N LEU A 12 -32.32 40.95 -31.98
CA LEU A 12 -33.73 41.35 -31.90
C LEU A 12 -33.91 42.87 -32.02
N GLY A 13 -32.98 43.65 -31.47
CA GLY A 13 -32.97 45.11 -31.60
C GLY A 13 -32.65 45.61 -33.02
N LEU A 14 -31.83 44.87 -33.79
CA LEU A 14 -31.57 45.18 -35.20
C LEU A 14 -32.74 44.80 -36.10
N LEU A 15 -33.49 43.74 -35.76
CA LEU A 15 -34.69 43.33 -36.49
C LEU A 15 -35.87 44.29 -36.29
N SER A 16 -35.93 45.02 -35.17
CA SER A 16 -37.03 45.95 -34.88
C SER A 16 -36.92 47.32 -35.57
N GLN A 17 -35.78 47.63 -36.21
CA GLN A 17 -35.55 48.94 -36.84
C GLN A 17 -35.71 48.97 -38.36
N THR A 18 -36.15 47.88 -38.99
CA THR A 18 -36.40 47.87 -40.44
C THR A 18 -37.90 47.97 -40.72
N ASP A 19 -38.33 49.07 -41.36
CA ASP A 19 -39.69 49.31 -41.89
C ASP A 19 -40.10 48.29 -42.99
N TYR A 20 -39.36 47.19 -43.13
CA TYR A 20 -39.51 46.14 -44.15
C TYR A 20 -40.54 45.06 -43.77
N VAL A 21 -41.12 45.12 -42.56
CA VAL A 21 -42.02 44.08 -42.03
C VAL A 21 -43.47 44.25 -42.51
N GLN A 22 -43.83 45.36 -43.17
CA GLN A 22 -45.23 45.65 -43.51
C GLN A 22 -45.78 44.93 -44.76
N ALA A 23 -45.02 44.01 -45.38
CA ALA A 23 -45.41 43.36 -46.64
C ALA A 23 -45.23 41.82 -46.67
N CYS A 24 -44.93 41.17 -45.54
CA CYS A 24 -44.91 39.71 -45.49
C CYS A 24 -46.25 39.18 -44.94
N ASP A 25 -46.99 38.43 -45.77
CA ASP A 25 -48.10 37.57 -45.33
C ASP A 25 -47.61 36.59 -44.25
N ASP A 26 -48.53 36.09 -43.41
CA ASP A 26 -48.22 35.24 -42.25
C ASP A 26 -47.31 34.05 -42.61
N ASP A 27 -47.40 33.49 -43.83
CA ASP A 27 -46.55 32.40 -44.33
C ASP A 27 -45.05 32.74 -44.42
N CYS A 28 -44.69 34.01 -44.66
CA CYS A 28 -43.30 34.46 -44.75
C CYS A 28 -42.62 34.50 -43.37
N LYS A 29 -43.41 34.71 -42.30
CA LYS A 29 -42.89 34.81 -40.93
C LYS A 29 -42.42 33.46 -40.41
N ASP A 30 -43.15 32.39 -40.72
CA ASP A 30 -42.83 31.05 -40.26
C ASP A 30 -41.56 30.49 -40.92
N ASP A 31 -41.34 30.76 -42.22
CA ASP A 31 -40.10 30.39 -42.93
C ASP A 31 -38.87 31.12 -42.34
N LEU A 32 -39.02 32.40 -41.99
CA LEU A 32 -37.94 33.16 -41.36
C LEU A 32 -37.63 32.65 -39.94
N ILE A 33 -38.66 32.35 -39.14
CA ILE A 33 -38.50 31.77 -37.81
C ILE A 33 -37.79 30.42 -37.89
N GLN A 34 -38.21 29.53 -38.80
CA GLN A 34 -37.60 28.23 -38.98
C GLN A 34 -36.13 28.33 -39.43
N LYS A 35 -35.81 29.24 -40.34
CA LYS A 35 -34.40 29.49 -40.76
C LYS A 35 -33.54 30.00 -39.61
N LEU A 36 -34.06 30.90 -38.78
CA LEU A 36 -33.35 31.40 -37.60
C LEU A 36 -33.15 30.32 -36.54
N GLN A 37 -34.16 29.47 -36.31
CA GLN A 37 -34.06 28.32 -35.40
C GLN A 37 -32.99 27.33 -35.88
N ASN A 38 -33.04 26.91 -37.14
CA ASN A 38 -32.06 25.98 -37.70
C ASN A 38 -30.63 26.55 -37.65
N LEU A 39 -30.47 27.86 -37.91
CA LEU A 39 -29.16 28.53 -37.82
C LEU A 39 -28.66 28.57 -36.38
N LEU A 40 -29.55 28.86 -35.42
CA LEU A 40 -29.20 28.90 -34.00
C LEU A 40 -28.84 27.51 -33.46
N GLU A 41 -29.61 26.48 -33.80
CA GLU A 41 -29.34 25.09 -33.42
C GLU A 41 -28.01 24.63 -34.00
N SER A 42 -27.77 24.84 -35.30
CA SER A 42 -26.49 24.48 -35.94
C SER A 42 -25.27 25.18 -35.31
N GLN A 43 -25.41 26.46 -34.96
CA GLN A 43 -24.34 27.21 -34.28
C GLN A 43 -24.13 26.74 -32.84
N LEU A 44 -25.20 26.35 -32.15
CA LEU A 44 -25.13 25.86 -30.78
C LEU A 44 -24.48 24.49 -30.74
N ASP A 45 -24.88 23.58 -31.63
CA ASP A 45 -24.35 22.22 -31.74
C ASP A 45 -22.86 22.26 -32.08
N SER A 46 -22.46 23.03 -33.09
CA SER A 46 -21.05 23.17 -33.47
C SER A 46 -20.17 23.71 -32.33
N LYS A 47 -20.69 24.67 -31.54
CA LYS A 47 -19.97 25.20 -30.38
C LYS A 47 -19.94 24.21 -29.22
N MET A 48 -21.02 23.47 -29.00
CA MET A 48 -21.10 22.46 -27.96
C MET A 48 -20.11 21.32 -28.25
N GLU A 49 -20.06 20.84 -29.49
CA GLU A 49 -19.12 19.81 -29.92
C GLU A 49 -17.66 20.26 -29.77
N GLN A 50 -17.34 21.52 -30.11
CA GLN A 50 -16.02 22.09 -29.86
C GLN A 50 -15.65 22.18 -28.37
N ILE A 51 -16.64 22.46 -27.50
CA ILE A 51 -16.43 22.50 -26.05
C ILE A 51 -16.21 21.09 -25.51
N VAL A 52 -17.01 20.11 -25.94
CA VAL A 52 -16.88 18.70 -25.56
C VAL A 52 -15.49 18.18 -25.94
N MET A 53 -15.06 18.35 -27.18
CA MET A 53 -13.73 17.93 -27.62
C MET A 53 -12.59 18.56 -26.81
N LYS A 54 -12.72 19.84 -26.42
CA LYS A 54 -11.73 20.53 -25.57
C LYS A 54 -11.71 19.99 -24.14
N ILE A 55 -12.87 19.66 -23.59
CA ILE A 55 -12.99 19.10 -22.24
C ILE A 55 -12.40 17.68 -22.22
N GLU A 56 -12.80 16.83 -23.16
CA GLU A 56 -12.27 15.47 -23.30
C GLU A 56 -10.75 15.46 -23.47
N SER A 57 -10.21 16.31 -24.35
CA SER A 57 -8.76 16.43 -24.54
C SER A 57 -8.03 16.88 -23.27
N LYS A 58 -8.62 17.78 -22.48
CA LYS A 58 -8.02 18.20 -21.19
C LYS A 58 -8.13 17.11 -20.13
N PHE A 59 -9.23 16.37 -20.13
CA PHE A 59 -9.46 15.28 -19.19
C PHE A 59 -8.46 14.14 -19.42
N GLU A 60 -8.26 13.71 -20.67
CA GLU A 60 -7.26 12.66 -20.98
C GLU A 60 -5.84 13.11 -20.64
N LYS A 61 -5.45 14.36 -20.95
CA LYS A 61 -4.14 14.89 -20.54
C LYS A 61 -3.94 14.91 -19.02
N LEU A 62 -5.00 15.23 -18.27
CA LEU A 62 -4.94 15.25 -16.81
C LEU A 62 -4.85 13.83 -16.24
N LYS A 63 -5.59 12.90 -16.84
CA LYS A 63 -5.59 11.48 -16.46
C LYS A 63 -4.22 10.84 -16.69
N GLU A 64 -3.62 11.04 -17.86
CA GLU A 64 -2.28 10.55 -18.18
C GLU A 64 -1.24 11.14 -17.23
N ALA A 65 -1.22 12.47 -17.06
CA ALA A 65 -0.22 13.14 -16.22
C ALA A 65 -0.32 12.77 -14.73
N LYS A 66 -1.53 12.64 -14.18
CA LYS A 66 -1.72 12.25 -12.77
C LYS A 66 -1.39 10.78 -12.55
N LEU A 67 -1.78 9.91 -13.47
CA LEU A 67 -1.55 8.48 -13.33
C LEU A 67 -0.06 8.15 -13.40
N GLU A 68 0.67 8.74 -14.34
CA GLU A 68 2.12 8.54 -14.49
C GLU A 68 2.88 9.03 -13.25
N ASN A 69 2.55 10.23 -12.74
CA ASN A 69 3.20 10.78 -11.56
C ASN A 69 2.94 9.94 -10.28
N ILE A 70 1.70 9.50 -10.07
CA ILE A 70 1.34 8.68 -8.89
C ILE A 70 2.02 7.32 -8.97
N LEU A 71 2.02 6.70 -10.16
CA LEU A 71 2.62 5.38 -10.36
C LEU A 71 4.14 5.44 -10.14
N ASP A 72 4.82 6.41 -10.73
CA ASP A 72 6.27 6.59 -10.58
C ASP A 72 6.67 6.85 -9.13
N THR A 73 5.94 7.73 -8.43
CA THR A 73 6.24 8.05 -7.04
C THR A 73 6.07 6.83 -6.13
N LYS A 74 4.98 6.08 -6.30
CA LYS A 74 4.71 4.87 -5.50
C LYS A 74 5.68 3.74 -5.81
N LEU A 75 6.05 3.57 -7.08
CA LEU A 75 7.01 2.56 -7.52
C LEU A 75 8.41 2.87 -6.98
N ASN A 76 8.86 4.12 -7.08
CA ASN A 76 10.16 4.54 -6.55
C ASN A 76 10.22 4.36 -5.02
N LEU A 77 9.17 4.74 -4.29
CA LEU A 77 9.11 4.54 -2.84
C LEU A 77 9.21 3.05 -2.46
N LYS A 78 8.52 2.16 -3.19
CA LYS A 78 8.59 0.71 -2.97
C LYS A 78 9.98 0.15 -3.31
N MET A 79 10.59 0.61 -4.39
CA MET A 79 11.96 0.22 -4.75
C MET A 79 12.98 0.65 -3.69
N ASP A 80 12.84 1.85 -3.12
CA ASP A 80 13.71 2.32 -2.05
C ASP A 80 13.52 1.49 -0.77
N GLN A 81 12.28 1.13 -0.41
CA GLN A 81 11.99 0.24 0.71
C GLN A 81 12.64 -1.14 0.55
N ILE A 82 12.53 -1.73 -0.65
CA ILE A 82 13.13 -3.03 -0.98
C ILE A 82 14.66 -2.93 -0.92
N SER A 83 15.25 -1.89 -1.51
CA SER A 83 16.69 -1.64 -1.52
C SER A 83 17.27 -1.51 -0.10
N ASN A 84 16.58 -0.78 0.77
CA ASN A 84 16.98 -0.60 2.18
C ASN A 84 16.89 -1.91 2.98
N THR A 85 15.84 -2.71 2.73
CA THR A 85 15.67 -4.02 3.37
C THR A 85 16.77 -4.99 2.94
N LEU A 86 17.06 -5.04 1.63
CA LEU A 86 18.13 -5.88 1.09
C LEU A 86 19.50 -5.48 1.65
N THR A 87 19.78 -4.19 1.74
CA THR A 87 21.03 -3.67 2.32
C THR A 87 21.16 -4.03 3.80
N THR A 88 20.08 -3.92 4.57
CA THR A 88 20.04 -4.31 5.98
C THR A 88 20.33 -5.80 6.14
N ASN A 89 19.65 -6.65 5.37
CA ASN A 89 19.85 -8.10 5.40
C ASN A 89 21.27 -8.49 5.00
N GLN A 90 21.83 -7.86 3.97
CA GLN A 90 23.22 -8.10 3.55
C GLN A 90 24.22 -7.74 4.66
N ASN A 91 24.00 -6.63 5.37
CA ASN A 91 24.85 -6.22 6.48
C ASN A 91 24.75 -7.19 7.67
N THR A 92 23.56 -7.66 8.00
CA THR A 92 23.33 -8.68 9.04
C THR A 92 24.06 -9.98 8.70
N ILE A 93 23.86 -10.51 7.49
CA ILE A 93 24.53 -11.74 7.03
C ILE A 93 26.06 -11.58 7.06
N SER A 94 26.58 -10.43 6.62
CA SER A 94 28.01 -10.13 6.65
C SER A 94 28.58 -10.12 8.08
N SER A 95 27.84 -9.52 9.02
CA SER A 95 28.19 -9.50 10.45
C SER A 95 28.17 -10.90 11.06
N ASP A 96 27.13 -11.68 10.79
CA ASP A 96 26.99 -13.05 11.32
C ASP A 96 28.09 -13.96 10.78
N LEU A 97 28.39 -13.87 9.48
CA LEU A 97 29.47 -14.62 8.85
C LEU A 97 30.83 -14.26 9.47
N GLN A 98 31.05 -12.98 9.78
CA GLN A 98 32.27 -12.53 10.45
C GLN A 98 32.35 -13.05 11.88
N SER A 99 31.24 -13.10 12.63
CA SER A 99 31.19 -13.71 13.96
C SER A 99 31.53 -15.20 13.91
N VAL A 100 30.94 -15.96 12.99
CA VAL A 100 31.23 -17.39 12.78
C VAL A 100 32.70 -17.60 12.45
N LYS A 101 33.29 -16.74 11.61
CA LYS A 101 34.72 -16.80 11.25
C LYS A 101 35.63 -16.63 12.47
N GLU A 102 35.30 -15.72 13.39
CA GLU A 102 36.07 -15.54 14.63
C GLU A 102 35.90 -16.72 15.59
N HIS A 103 34.70 -17.32 15.69
CA HIS A 103 34.51 -18.55 16.44
C HIS A 103 35.35 -19.71 15.88
N ILE A 104 35.35 -19.93 14.56
CA ILE A 104 36.16 -20.98 13.91
C ILE A 104 37.66 -20.77 14.21
N LYS A 105 38.16 -19.54 14.16
CA LYS A 105 39.55 -19.24 14.52
C LYS A 105 39.86 -19.58 15.98
N SER A 106 38.98 -19.20 16.91
CA SER A 106 39.13 -19.53 18.33
C SER A 106 39.20 -21.04 18.53
N TYR A 107 38.35 -21.79 17.84
CA TYR A 107 38.33 -23.25 17.92
C TYR A 107 39.58 -23.90 17.34
N ALA A 108 40.07 -23.42 16.20
CA ALA A 108 41.34 -23.88 15.62
C ALA A 108 42.50 -23.68 16.61
N HIS A 109 42.52 -22.55 17.31
CA HIS A 109 43.54 -22.27 18.34
C HIS A 109 43.45 -23.26 19.52
N SER A 110 42.26 -23.50 20.07
CA SER A 110 42.08 -24.48 21.15
C SER A 110 42.46 -25.91 20.73
N LEU A 111 42.23 -26.28 19.47
CA LEU A 111 42.63 -27.59 18.95
C LEU A 111 44.16 -27.72 18.85
N ASP A 112 44.86 -26.68 18.42
CA ASP A 112 46.33 -26.65 18.40
C ASP A 112 46.93 -26.74 19.80
N GLU A 113 46.34 -26.07 20.80
CA GLU A 113 46.75 -26.20 22.21
C GLU A 113 46.58 -27.64 22.72
N LEU A 114 45.46 -28.28 22.38
CA LEU A 114 45.16 -29.65 22.79
C LEU A 114 46.15 -30.66 22.15
N ASN A 115 46.43 -30.49 20.86
CA ASN A 115 47.41 -31.31 20.15
C ASN A 115 48.81 -31.14 20.74
N THR A 116 49.21 -29.90 21.02
CA THR A 116 50.51 -29.60 21.65
C THR A 116 50.64 -30.26 23.03
N SER A 117 49.58 -30.18 23.84
CA SER A 117 49.53 -30.82 25.16
C SER A 117 49.63 -32.35 25.05
N ASN A 118 48.92 -32.96 24.09
CA ASN A 118 48.93 -34.40 23.91
C ASN A 118 50.30 -34.93 23.43
N VAL A 119 50.96 -34.21 22.50
CA VAL A 119 52.32 -34.53 22.06
C VAL A 119 53.31 -34.46 23.21
N PHE A 120 53.20 -33.45 24.07
CA PHE A 120 54.04 -33.30 25.26
C PHE A 120 53.86 -34.46 26.25
N MET A 121 52.61 -34.81 26.59
CA MET A 121 52.30 -35.93 27.50
C MET A 121 52.78 -37.27 26.95
N THR A 122 52.61 -37.49 25.64
CA THR A 122 53.09 -38.71 24.97
C THR A 122 54.61 -38.81 25.02
N SER A 123 55.31 -37.68 24.84
CA SER A 123 56.77 -37.63 24.87
C SER A 123 57.32 -37.95 26.27
N GLN A 124 56.72 -37.40 27.33
CA GLN A 124 57.08 -37.74 28.72
C GLN A 124 56.86 -39.23 29.03
N LEU A 125 55.75 -39.81 28.56
CA LEU A 125 55.46 -41.22 28.77
C LEU A 125 56.51 -42.11 28.09
N ILE A 126 56.90 -41.77 26.85
CA ILE A 126 57.96 -42.48 26.14
C ILE A 126 59.28 -42.39 26.92
N GLU A 127 59.68 -41.20 27.35
CA GLU A 127 60.92 -40.99 28.09
C GLU A 127 61.00 -41.85 29.36
N HIS A 128 59.92 -41.90 30.16
CA HIS A 128 59.82 -42.78 31.32
C HIS A 128 59.91 -44.27 30.97
N LEU A 129 59.26 -44.72 29.88
CA LEU A 129 59.32 -46.11 29.44
C LEU A 129 60.69 -46.51 28.87
N THR A 130 61.48 -45.55 28.38
CA THR A 130 62.79 -45.84 27.79
C THR A 130 63.90 -45.91 28.84
N GLN A 131 63.82 -45.12 29.93
CA GLN A 131 64.79 -45.15 31.04
C GLN A 131 64.86 -46.51 31.75
N ASP A 132 63.75 -47.25 31.82
CA ASP A 132 63.71 -48.57 32.48
C ASP A 132 64.40 -49.70 31.70
N LYS A 133 64.72 -49.49 30.42
CA LYS A 133 65.29 -50.54 29.57
C LYS A 133 66.81 -50.73 29.70
N GLU A 134 67.53 -49.78 30.31
CA GLU A 134 69.01 -49.81 30.36
C GLU A 134 69.58 -50.46 31.62
N THR A 135 68.75 -50.86 32.59
CA THR A 135 69.21 -51.55 33.80
C THR A 135 68.63 -52.95 33.88
N ASP A 136 69.47 -54.00 33.89
CA ASP A 136 69.11 -55.44 34.01
C ASP A 136 68.39 -55.85 35.31
N ASN A 137 67.86 -54.88 36.06
CA ASN A 137 67.09 -55.11 37.28
C ASN A 137 65.60 -55.23 36.91
N ALA A 138 64.94 -56.29 37.40
CA ALA A 138 63.51 -56.50 37.21
C ALA A 138 62.72 -55.22 37.56
N PRO A 139 61.74 -54.81 36.73
CA PRO A 139 61.01 -53.57 36.92
C PRO A 139 60.38 -53.54 38.31
N SER A 140 60.75 -52.52 39.09
CA SER A 140 60.20 -52.37 40.44
C SER A 140 58.69 -52.12 40.35
N SER A 141 57.91 -52.65 41.30
CA SER A 141 56.46 -52.43 41.37
C SER A 141 56.06 -50.94 41.40
N GLN A 142 56.99 -50.05 41.74
CA GLN A 142 56.82 -48.60 41.73
C GLN A 142 56.58 -48.05 40.31
N ASN A 143 57.26 -48.58 39.29
CA ASN A 143 57.14 -48.07 37.91
C ASN A 143 55.81 -48.43 37.25
N ILE A 144 55.20 -49.56 37.63
CA ILE A 144 53.88 -49.97 37.14
C ILE A 144 52.78 -49.03 37.66
N SER A 145 52.91 -48.51 38.89
CA SER A 145 51.98 -47.53 39.45
C SER A 145 51.98 -46.24 38.65
N ASN A 146 53.17 -45.68 38.37
CA ASN A 146 53.31 -44.41 37.67
C ASN A 146 52.76 -44.47 36.23
N VAL A 147 52.97 -45.59 35.52
CA VAL A 147 52.42 -45.78 34.17
C VAL A 147 50.89 -45.84 34.19
N ASN A 148 50.29 -46.46 35.21
CA ASN A 148 48.84 -46.52 35.34
C ASN A 148 48.23 -45.15 35.65
N ASP A 149 48.90 -44.33 36.45
CA ASP A 149 48.47 -42.97 36.76
C ASP A 149 48.50 -42.08 35.51
N SER A 150 49.60 -42.10 34.74
CA SER A 150 49.69 -41.38 33.45
C SER A 150 48.65 -41.86 32.43
N LEU A 151 48.33 -43.15 32.39
CA LEU A 151 47.29 -43.69 31.51
C LEU A 151 45.88 -43.20 31.91
N ASN A 152 45.62 -43.05 33.22
CA ASN A 152 44.34 -42.54 33.72
C ASN A 152 44.18 -41.03 33.44
N GLU A 153 45.26 -40.24 33.53
CA GLU A 153 45.24 -38.85 33.09
C GLU A 153 44.95 -38.72 31.59
N LEU A 154 45.57 -39.58 30.76
CA LEU A 154 45.36 -39.57 29.31
C LEU A 154 43.91 -39.94 28.92
N LYS A 155 43.31 -40.90 29.63
CA LYS A 155 41.87 -41.21 29.49
C LYS A 155 40.96 -40.06 29.91
N THR A 156 41.36 -39.29 30.93
CA THR A 156 40.61 -38.13 31.41
C THR A 156 40.67 -36.98 30.41
N LEU A 157 41.83 -36.74 29.80
CA LEU A 157 42.02 -35.79 28.70
C LEU A 157 41.20 -36.17 27.46
N ALA A 158 41.21 -37.45 27.06
CA ALA A 158 40.39 -37.93 25.95
C ALA A 158 38.88 -37.73 26.18
N LYS A 159 38.40 -37.95 27.42
CA LYS A 159 37.01 -37.64 27.79
C LYS A 159 36.70 -36.15 27.70
N LYS A 160 37.58 -35.27 28.19
CA LYS A 160 37.38 -33.81 28.08
C LYS A 160 37.33 -33.36 26.63
N SER A 161 38.19 -33.91 25.77
CA SER A 161 38.17 -33.62 24.33
C SER A 161 36.84 -34.01 23.66
N ASN A 162 36.29 -35.18 23.98
CA ASN A 162 34.98 -35.59 23.47
C ASN A 162 33.83 -34.69 23.96
N VAL A 163 33.88 -34.21 25.20
CA VAL A 163 32.86 -33.27 25.72
C VAL A 163 32.90 -31.96 24.95
N ILE A 164 34.10 -31.40 24.75
CA ILE A 164 34.30 -30.16 23.96
C ILE A 164 33.81 -30.36 22.52
N LEU A 165 34.08 -31.51 21.90
CA LEU A 165 33.60 -31.83 20.55
C LEU A 165 32.07 -31.93 20.48
N THR A 166 31.43 -32.40 21.56
CA THR A 166 29.97 -32.54 21.62
C THR A 166 29.28 -31.19 21.84
N GLU A 167 29.79 -30.35 22.74
CA GLU A 167 29.32 -28.96 22.92
C GLU A 167 29.46 -28.17 21.60
N LEU A 168 30.58 -28.36 20.90
CA LEU A 168 30.80 -27.80 19.56
C LEU A 168 29.73 -28.20 18.54
N MET A 169 29.36 -29.48 18.52
CA MET A 169 28.31 -29.96 17.61
C MET A 169 26.92 -29.44 17.99
N GLU A 170 26.67 -29.18 19.27
CA GLU A 170 25.40 -28.64 19.76
C GLU A 170 25.29 -27.12 19.48
N ASP A 171 26.38 -26.36 19.58
CA ASP A 171 26.40 -24.92 19.22
C ASP A 171 26.30 -24.71 17.70
N CYS A 172 26.84 -25.63 16.89
CA CYS A 172 26.66 -25.62 15.44
C CYS A 172 25.24 -26.00 14.98
N LYS A 173 24.38 -26.51 15.87
CA LYS A 173 22.93 -26.68 15.61
C LYS A 173 22.13 -25.39 15.76
N GLY A 174 22.79 -24.23 15.85
CA GLY A 174 22.17 -22.91 15.92
C GLY A 174 21.00 -22.70 14.93
N PRO A 175 20.12 -21.72 15.21
CA PRO A 175 18.73 -21.65 14.74
C PRO A 175 18.63 -21.51 13.22
N SER A 176 18.81 -22.61 12.49
CA SER A 176 18.78 -22.65 11.02
C SER A 176 17.39 -22.46 10.42
N ASN A 177 16.36 -22.31 11.25
CA ASN A 177 14.97 -22.26 10.79
C ASN A 177 14.29 -20.91 10.96
N THR A 178 14.91 -19.86 11.49
CA THR A 178 14.23 -18.54 11.58
C THR A 178 14.61 -17.61 10.44
N THR A 179 15.90 -17.47 10.11
CA THR A 179 16.33 -16.54 9.06
C THR A 179 16.06 -17.08 7.66
N THR A 180 16.25 -18.38 7.42
CA THR A 180 15.90 -19.03 6.14
C THR A 180 14.39 -19.11 5.94
N GLN A 181 13.62 -19.29 7.02
CA GLN A 181 12.16 -19.22 6.97
C GLN A 181 11.69 -17.79 6.70
N GLN A 182 12.24 -16.77 7.36
CA GLN A 182 11.92 -15.37 7.06
C GLN A 182 12.32 -14.96 5.63
N LEU A 183 13.44 -15.47 5.11
CA LEU A 183 13.86 -15.21 3.73
C LEU A 183 12.97 -15.94 2.73
N ASN A 184 12.55 -17.18 3.02
CA ASN A 184 11.59 -17.92 2.21
C ASN A 184 10.20 -17.29 2.27
N ASP A 185 9.72 -16.84 3.43
CA ASP A 185 8.44 -16.15 3.58
C ASP A 185 8.44 -14.82 2.77
N ILE A 186 9.58 -14.12 2.71
CA ILE A 186 9.75 -12.92 1.86
C ILE A 186 9.86 -13.29 0.36
N LEU A 187 10.62 -14.34 0.00
CA LEU A 187 10.73 -14.78 -1.40
C LEU A 187 9.43 -15.36 -1.93
N GLU A 188 8.66 -16.09 -1.12
CA GLU A 188 7.36 -16.66 -1.46
C GLU A 188 6.33 -15.53 -1.65
N SER A 189 6.41 -14.43 -0.87
CA SER A 189 5.65 -13.20 -1.14
C SER A 189 6.06 -12.48 -2.44
N THR A 190 7.24 -12.78 -3.00
CA THR A 190 7.76 -12.14 -4.22
C THR A 190 7.57 -13.03 -5.47
N GLU A 191 7.66 -14.35 -5.34
CA GLU A 191 7.42 -15.33 -6.41
C GLU A 191 5.94 -15.44 -6.81
N GLU A 192 5.00 -15.07 -5.93
CA GLU A 192 3.58 -14.92 -6.28
C GLU A 192 3.29 -13.79 -7.29
N MET A 193 4.26 -12.89 -7.57
CA MET A 193 4.12 -11.86 -8.60
C MET A 193 4.58 -12.29 -10.01
N ASP A 194 5.39 -13.34 -10.16
CA ASP A 194 6.03 -13.68 -11.45
C ASP A 194 5.46 -14.94 -12.13
N GLN A 195 4.67 -15.79 -11.45
CA GLN A 195 4.11 -17.02 -12.04
C GLN A 195 2.68 -16.93 -12.59
N ASN A 196 1.97 -15.81 -12.42
CA ASN A 196 0.60 -15.66 -12.94
C ASN A 196 0.51 -14.91 -14.27
N GLY A 197 1.21 -15.45 -15.27
CA GLY A 197 0.83 -15.31 -16.66
C GLY A 197 -0.33 -16.24 -17.01
N MET A 198 -1.56 -15.70 -16.97
CA MET A 198 -2.80 -16.24 -17.59
C MET A 198 -3.46 -17.49 -16.97
N LYS A 199 -4.25 -17.31 -15.91
CA LYS A 199 -5.73 -17.55 -15.82
C LYS A 199 -6.17 -17.73 -14.35
N ALA A 200 -7.16 -16.90 -13.96
CA ALA A 200 -8.14 -17.04 -12.85
C ALA A 200 -7.90 -18.18 -11.82
N ASP A 201 -7.73 -17.90 -10.53
CA ASP A 201 -8.75 -17.29 -9.66
C ASP A 201 -8.17 -16.32 -8.60
N ASN A 202 -8.84 -15.16 -8.46
CA ASN A 202 -8.36 -13.91 -7.87
C ASN A 202 -8.95 -13.64 -6.46
N VAL A 203 -8.94 -14.62 -5.56
CA VAL A 203 -9.67 -14.49 -4.26
C VAL A 203 -8.76 -14.47 -3.04
N THR A 204 -7.56 -15.03 -3.11
CA THR A 204 -6.70 -15.16 -1.92
C THR A 204 -5.68 -14.04 -1.80
N THR A 205 -5.15 -13.53 -2.93
CA THR A 205 -4.14 -12.45 -2.97
C THR A 205 -4.74 -11.07 -2.64
N THR A 206 -6.05 -10.87 -2.84
CA THR A 206 -6.72 -9.60 -2.55
C THR A 206 -6.92 -9.37 -1.05
N GLN A 207 -7.03 -10.44 -0.25
CA GLN A 207 -7.22 -10.34 1.20
C GLN A 207 -5.91 -9.90 1.90
N GLN A 208 -4.77 -10.48 1.50
CA GLN A 208 -3.47 -10.09 2.06
C GLN A 208 -3.01 -8.71 1.57
N LEU A 209 -3.38 -8.30 0.35
CA LEU A 209 -3.16 -6.92 -0.11
C LEU A 209 -4.00 -5.90 0.66
N ASN A 210 -5.24 -6.25 1.03
CA ASN A 210 -6.12 -5.38 1.80
C ASN A 210 -5.64 -5.22 3.25
N ASP A 211 -5.19 -6.30 3.90
CA ASP A 211 -4.66 -6.24 5.27
C ASP A 211 -3.37 -5.38 5.36
N ILE A 212 -2.56 -5.35 4.28
CA ILE A 212 -1.37 -4.48 4.17
C ILE A 212 -1.75 -3.04 3.77
N LEU A 213 -2.82 -2.83 2.99
CA LEU A 213 -3.36 -1.51 2.68
C LEU A 213 -3.91 -0.82 3.94
N GLU A 214 -4.70 -1.52 4.76
CA GLU A 214 -5.28 -1.00 6.01
C GLU A 214 -4.19 -0.59 7.03
N SER A 215 -3.09 -1.35 7.10
CA SER A 215 -1.93 -1.02 7.94
C SER A 215 -1.15 0.22 7.46
N THR A 216 -1.30 0.64 6.20
CA THR A 216 -0.52 1.76 5.63
C THR A 216 -1.29 3.08 5.68
N GLU A 217 -2.62 3.05 5.73
CA GLU A 217 -3.48 4.24 5.80
C GLU A 217 -3.37 5.03 7.12
N GLU A 218 -2.96 4.40 8.22
CA GLU A 218 -2.68 5.11 9.49
C GLU A 218 -1.42 5.99 9.45
N MET A 219 -0.47 5.74 8.53
CA MET A 219 0.74 6.56 8.37
C MET A 219 0.57 7.70 7.35
N ASP A 220 -0.38 7.61 6.43
CA ASP A 220 -0.55 8.56 5.31
C ASP A 220 -1.41 9.81 5.65
N LEU A 221 -2.20 9.78 6.72
CA LEU A 221 -3.06 10.92 7.09
C LEU A 221 -2.28 12.15 7.59
N ASN A 222 -1.03 11.96 8.01
CA ASN A 222 -0.16 13.05 8.48
C ASN A 222 0.71 13.64 7.36
N VAL A 223 0.97 12.91 6.28
CA VAL A 223 1.80 13.37 5.14
C VAL A 223 0.94 14.11 4.11
N MET A 224 -0.28 13.66 3.83
CA MET A 224 -1.18 14.36 2.89
C MET A 224 -1.71 15.72 3.41
N LYS A 225 -1.68 15.96 4.72
CA LYS A 225 -2.04 17.28 5.29
C LYS A 225 -0.99 18.35 5.01
N ALA A 226 0.27 17.99 4.72
CA ALA A 226 1.33 18.95 4.46
C ALA A 226 1.28 19.50 3.02
N ASP A 227 1.00 18.63 2.03
CA ASP A 227 1.00 19.03 0.61
C ASP A 227 -0.33 19.62 0.12
N ASN A 228 -1.45 19.27 0.76
CA ASN A 228 -2.77 19.86 0.45
C ASN A 228 -2.85 21.35 0.87
N VAL A 229 -2.06 21.78 1.85
CA VAL A 229 -1.96 23.20 2.25
C VAL A 229 -1.37 24.05 1.12
N THR A 230 -0.43 23.51 0.34
CA THR A 230 0.19 24.24 -0.77
C THR A 230 -0.73 24.33 -1.98
N THR A 231 -1.53 23.29 -2.26
CA THR A 231 -2.50 23.32 -3.38
C THR A 231 -3.72 24.17 -3.07
N THR A 232 -4.17 24.21 -1.80
CA THR A 232 -5.29 25.07 -1.36
C THR A 232 -4.90 26.55 -1.41
N GLN A 233 -3.65 26.90 -1.12
CA GLN A 233 -3.15 28.27 -1.27
C GLN A 233 -3.13 28.71 -2.75
N GLN A 234 -2.68 27.85 -3.66
CA GLN A 234 -2.68 28.15 -5.10
C GLN A 234 -4.09 28.23 -5.69
N LEU A 235 -5.06 27.47 -5.16
CA LEU A 235 -6.46 27.56 -5.56
C LEU A 235 -7.13 28.84 -5.04
N ASN A 236 -6.80 29.26 -3.81
CA ASN A 236 -7.28 30.51 -3.22
C ASN A 236 -6.73 31.73 -3.97
N ASP A 237 -5.46 31.74 -4.36
CA ASP A 237 -4.87 32.83 -5.15
C ASP A 237 -5.54 32.97 -6.54
N ILE A 238 -6.02 31.86 -7.12
CA ILE A 238 -6.80 31.85 -8.38
C ILE A 238 -8.25 32.31 -8.15
N LEU A 239 -8.87 31.93 -7.03
CA LEU A 239 -10.23 32.38 -6.67
C LEU A 239 -10.27 33.87 -6.35
N GLU A 240 -9.27 34.40 -5.65
CA GLU A 240 -9.17 35.82 -5.28
C GLU A 240 -8.91 36.71 -6.52
N SER A 241 -8.16 36.19 -7.50
CA SER A 241 -8.05 36.77 -8.85
C SER A 241 -9.37 36.78 -9.63
N THR A 242 -10.35 35.97 -9.25
CA THR A 242 -11.66 35.89 -9.92
C THR A 242 -12.71 36.76 -9.22
N GLU A 243 -12.57 37.00 -7.91
CA GLU A 243 -13.48 37.84 -7.11
C GLU A 243 -13.32 39.35 -7.35
N GLU A 244 -12.14 39.82 -7.78
CA GLU A 244 -11.95 41.23 -8.19
C GLU A 244 -12.73 41.60 -9.47
N MET A 245 -13.21 40.61 -10.25
CA MET A 245 -14.07 40.87 -11.40
C MET A 245 -15.57 40.97 -11.07
N ASP A 246 -16.02 40.52 -9.89
CA ASP A 246 -17.44 40.46 -9.51
C ASP A 246 -17.88 41.55 -8.50
N GLN A 247 -16.95 42.26 -7.85
CA GLN A 247 -17.29 43.42 -7.00
C GLN A 247 -17.88 44.62 -7.77
N ASN A 248 -17.85 44.60 -9.10
CA ASN A 248 -18.53 45.58 -9.94
C ASN A 248 -19.99 45.22 -10.28
N ARG A 249 -20.57 44.13 -9.72
CA ARG A 249 -21.83 43.56 -10.24
C ARG A 249 -22.95 43.31 -9.22
N MET A 250 -22.94 43.93 -8.04
CA MET A 250 -24.09 43.85 -7.11
C MET A 250 -24.72 45.21 -6.80
N LYS A 251 -25.51 45.71 -7.75
CA LYS A 251 -26.65 46.63 -7.51
C LYS A 251 -27.79 46.29 -8.47
N ALA A 252 -28.38 45.11 -8.35
CA ALA A 252 -29.71 44.85 -8.86
C ALA A 252 -30.26 43.53 -8.28
N ASP A 253 -31.43 43.65 -7.67
CA ASP A 253 -32.51 42.66 -7.60
C ASP A 253 -32.47 41.57 -6.51
N ASN A 254 -33.03 41.99 -5.36
CA ASN A 254 -33.63 41.15 -4.33
C ASN A 254 -35.13 40.93 -4.65
N VAL A 255 -35.51 39.84 -5.30
CA VAL A 255 -36.92 39.38 -5.34
C VAL A 255 -37.01 37.84 -5.44
N THR A 256 -37.73 37.24 -4.49
CA THR A 256 -38.39 35.90 -4.50
C THR A 256 -37.57 34.63 -4.28
N GLY A 257 -37.04 34.45 -3.07
CA GLY A 257 -36.61 33.16 -2.50
C GLY A 257 -37.64 32.53 -1.54
N SER A 258 -38.89 32.32 -1.96
CA SER A 258 -39.96 31.79 -1.06
C SER A 258 -40.59 30.45 -1.47
N SER A 259 -40.08 29.76 -2.50
CA SER A 259 -40.59 28.42 -2.88
C SER A 259 -39.64 27.24 -2.64
N LEU A 260 -38.38 27.47 -2.24
CA LEU A 260 -37.40 26.39 -2.07
C LEU A 260 -37.25 25.84 -0.64
N ILE A 261 -37.94 26.42 0.35
CA ILE A 261 -37.79 26.02 1.77
C ILE A 261 -38.71 24.83 2.14
N LYS A 262 -39.69 24.48 1.30
CA LYS A 262 -40.67 23.42 1.63
C LYS A 262 -40.20 21.99 1.35
N LEU A 263 -39.04 21.80 0.73
CA LEU A 263 -38.39 20.49 0.53
C LEU A 263 -37.35 20.15 1.61
N SER A 264 -36.99 21.10 2.49
CA SER A 264 -35.89 20.91 3.46
C SER A 264 -36.30 20.19 4.74
N ASN A 265 -37.60 20.03 5.02
CA ASN A 265 -38.08 19.41 6.26
C ASN A 265 -38.49 17.93 6.12
N GLU A 266 -38.44 17.36 4.91
CA GLU A 266 -38.64 15.90 4.70
C GLU A 266 -37.31 15.13 4.59
N VAL A 267 -36.17 15.80 4.55
CA VAL A 267 -34.84 15.16 4.39
C VAL A 267 -34.36 14.47 5.68
N GLU A 268 -35.02 14.70 6.82
CA GLU A 268 -34.56 14.12 8.08
C GLU A 268 -34.96 12.65 8.29
N ARG A 269 -35.90 12.09 7.52
CA ARG A 269 -36.33 10.69 7.68
C ARG A 269 -35.89 9.84 6.49
N CYS A 270 -35.21 8.74 6.80
CA CYS A 270 -34.91 7.73 5.78
C CYS A 270 -36.22 7.14 5.23
N PRO A 271 -36.23 6.76 3.93
CA PRO A 271 -37.33 6.02 3.35
C PRO A 271 -37.66 4.76 4.16
N SER A 272 -38.91 4.30 4.11
CA SER A 272 -39.34 3.12 4.86
C SER A 272 -38.49 1.90 4.51
N GLY A 273 -38.01 1.19 5.54
CA GLY A 273 -37.12 0.03 5.38
C GLY A 273 -35.62 0.36 5.35
N LEU A 274 -35.25 1.65 5.50
CA LEU A 274 -33.86 2.06 5.72
C LEU A 274 -33.66 2.53 7.16
N ILE A 275 -32.49 2.25 7.70
CA ILE A 275 -32.08 2.63 9.05
C ILE A 275 -31.23 3.91 8.94
N LYS A 276 -31.61 4.97 9.67
CA LYS A 276 -30.82 6.19 9.73
C LYS A 276 -29.68 6.01 10.72
N MET A 277 -28.45 6.26 10.27
CA MET A 277 -27.30 6.35 11.14
C MET A 277 -26.48 7.57 10.77
N SER A 278 -26.27 8.47 11.74
CA SER A 278 -25.68 9.80 11.52
C SER A 278 -26.48 10.58 10.46
N SER A 279 -25.84 10.96 9.36
CA SER A 279 -26.43 11.71 8.23
C SER A 279 -26.80 10.82 7.04
N GLN A 280 -26.66 9.50 7.16
CA GLN A 280 -26.84 8.55 6.06
C GLN A 280 -27.95 7.52 6.37
N CYS A 281 -28.46 6.88 5.32
CA CYS A 281 -29.52 5.87 5.38
C CYS A 281 -28.99 4.54 4.83
N PHE A 282 -29.14 3.47 5.60
CA PHE A 282 -28.61 2.15 5.28
C PHE A 282 -29.74 1.14 5.08
N LYS A 283 -29.59 0.23 4.12
CA LYS A 283 -30.50 -0.89 3.91
C LYS A 283 -29.73 -2.19 4.10
N MET A 284 -30.23 -3.06 4.96
CA MET A 284 -29.69 -4.41 5.12
C MET A 284 -30.53 -5.40 4.31
N PHE A 285 -29.85 -6.31 3.61
CA PHE A 285 -30.47 -7.39 2.85
C PHE A 285 -30.24 -8.72 3.59
N ASN A 286 -31.31 -9.33 4.11
CA ASN A 286 -31.28 -10.59 4.88
C ASN A 286 -31.76 -11.80 4.07
N ASP A 287 -31.70 -11.74 2.74
CA ASP A 287 -32.25 -12.78 1.86
C ASP A 287 -31.25 -13.92 1.59
N SER A 288 -30.05 -13.64 1.09
CA SER A 288 -29.04 -14.66 0.79
C SER A 288 -27.63 -14.12 0.89
N GLN A 289 -26.69 -14.96 1.34
CA GLN A 289 -25.26 -14.63 1.31
C GLN A 289 -24.80 -14.43 -0.14
N ARG A 290 -24.07 -13.35 -0.40
CA ARG A 290 -23.61 -12.95 -1.73
C ARG A 290 -22.10 -12.72 -1.73
N SER A 291 -21.48 -12.94 -2.88
CA SER A 291 -20.15 -12.42 -3.15
C SER A 291 -20.18 -10.88 -3.19
N TRP A 292 -19.02 -10.24 -3.01
CA TRP A 292 -18.91 -8.78 -3.06
C TRP A 292 -19.51 -8.20 -4.34
N SER A 293 -19.19 -8.80 -5.50
CA SER A 293 -19.70 -8.34 -6.81
C SER A 293 -21.23 -8.42 -6.89
N GLU A 294 -21.82 -9.50 -6.39
CA GLU A 294 -23.28 -9.68 -6.40
C GLU A 294 -23.97 -8.72 -5.43
N ALA A 295 -23.37 -8.44 -4.28
CA ALA A 295 -23.86 -7.46 -3.32
C ALA A 295 -23.88 -6.04 -3.93
N THR A 296 -22.81 -5.64 -4.61
CA THR A 296 -22.73 -4.35 -5.31
C THR A 296 -23.80 -4.22 -6.38
N THR A 297 -23.94 -5.23 -7.26
CA THR A 297 -25.01 -5.23 -8.27
C THR A 297 -26.39 -5.17 -7.63
N LYS A 298 -26.60 -5.84 -6.49
CA LYS A 298 -27.89 -5.80 -5.78
C LYS A 298 -28.21 -4.42 -5.21
N CYS A 299 -27.22 -3.71 -4.66
CA CYS A 299 -27.37 -2.33 -4.21
C CYS A 299 -27.73 -1.40 -5.37
N GLU A 300 -27.02 -1.51 -6.50
CA GLU A 300 -27.24 -0.68 -7.69
C GLU A 300 -28.64 -0.89 -8.30
N GLN A 301 -29.12 -2.14 -8.34
CA GLN A 301 -30.47 -2.48 -8.82
C GLN A 301 -31.59 -1.79 -8.05
N GLU A 302 -31.35 -1.46 -6.77
CA GLU A 302 -32.32 -0.80 -5.90
C GLU A 302 -32.06 0.73 -5.81
N GLY A 303 -31.11 1.25 -6.60
CA GLY A 303 -30.72 2.66 -6.59
C GLY A 303 -29.86 3.08 -5.40
N TYR A 304 -29.12 2.14 -4.81
CA TYR A 304 -28.21 2.37 -3.67
C TYR A 304 -26.76 2.10 -4.06
N ILE A 305 -25.84 2.48 -3.17
CA ILE A 305 -24.40 2.20 -3.27
C ILE A 305 -24.03 1.30 -2.09
N LEU A 306 -23.12 0.34 -2.30
CA LEU A 306 -22.62 -0.52 -1.24
C LEU A 306 -21.85 0.33 -0.21
N ALA A 307 -22.16 0.17 1.09
CA ALA A 307 -21.49 0.92 2.15
C ALA A 307 -20.00 0.58 2.20
N GLN A 308 -19.16 1.60 2.43
CA GLN A 308 -17.71 1.40 2.50
C GLN A 308 -17.27 1.11 3.96
N PRO A 309 -16.24 0.29 4.18
CA PRO A 309 -15.73 -0.01 5.53
C PRO A 309 -15.33 1.25 6.31
N ASP A 310 -14.83 2.27 5.60
CA ASP A 310 -14.35 3.54 6.17
C ASP A 310 -15.47 4.45 6.67
N ASP A 311 -16.74 4.14 6.34
CA ASP A 311 -17.84 4.78 7.01
C ASP A 311 -17.74 4.39 8.49
N SER A 312 -17.37 5.35 9.35
CA SER A 312 -17.35 5.20 10.83
C SER A 312 -18.64 4.60 11.44
N VAL A 313 -19.69 4.55 10.62
CA VAL A 313 -20.98 3.94 10.86
C VAL A 313 -21.01 2.43 10.57
N ALA A 314 -20.32 1.95 9.52
CA ALA A 314 -20.21 0.53 9.15
C ALA A 314 -19.60 -0.33 10.27
N VAL A 315 -18.58 0.18 10.97
CA VAL A 315 -17.98 -0.49 12.13
C VAL A 315 -18.99 -0.65 13.28
N ASN A 316 -19.89 0.33 13.46
CA ASN A 316 -20.93 0.27 14.49
C ASN A 316 -22.13 -0.59 14.07
N LEU A 317 -22.41 -0.73 12.78
CA LEU A 317 -23.48 -1.58 12.24
C LEU A 317 -23.32 -3.03 12.69
N THR A 318 -22.11 -3.59 12.64
CA THR A 318 -21.83 -4.97 13.06
C THR A 318 -22.22 -5.23 14.52
N LYS A 319 -22.19 -4.21 15.38
CA LYS A 319 -22.63 -4.34 16.78
C LYS A 319 -24.16 -4.42 16.89
N TYR A 320 -24.88 -3.57 16.16
CA TYR A 320 -26.35 -3.59 16.15
C TYR A 320 -26.91 -4.86 15.52
N LEU A 321 -26.21 -5.45 14.54
CA LEU A 321 -26.66 -6.65 13.83
C LEU A 321 -26.49 -7.94 14.62
N ASN A 322 -25.66 -7.95 15.66
CA ASN A 322 -25.42 -9.12 16.51
C ASN A 322 -26.26 -9.12 17.80
N GLU A 323 -27.08 -8.09 18.03
CA GLU A 323 -27.89 -7.92 19.25
C GLU A 323 -29.40 -8.23 19.04
N GLU A 324 -29.83 -8.63 17.84
CA GLU A 324 -31.19 -9.17 17.54
C GLU A 324 -31.17 -10.70 17.39
#